data_AF-A0A940RXJ0-F1
#
_entry.id   AF-A0A940RXJ0-F1
#
_cell.length_a   1.000
_cell.length_b   1.000
_cell.length_c   1.000
_cell.angle_alpha   90.00
_cell.angle_beta   90.00
_cell.angle_gamma   90.00
#
_symmetry.space_group_name_H-M   'P 1'
#
loop_
_entity.id
_entity.type
_entity.pdbx_description
1 polymer ?
#
loop_
_entity_poly.entity_id
_entity_poly.type
_entity_poly.pdbx_seq_one_letter_code
_entity_poly.pdbx_strand_id
1 'polypeptide(L)'
;MVLHVISQDEATARQFVLADGARPADVVRIHREALQVLRPGIDTAHIDAYSDDAWPPEVLYSYERALSLAREEVVRGTRSRRSDPGMGIDIDVRDDGQFAVLSDLAPYTIHAEGRRAGRRVFSANDSGTALWIEVTRKQEAALLSRLGQLGIAPGVLTDLASSR
;
A
#
# COMPACT_ATOMS: atom_id res chain seq x y z
N MET A 1 33.68 -5.36 -14.86
CA MET A 1 33.48 -5.57 -13.42
C MET A 1 32.93 -4.27 -12.85
N VAL A 2 31.62 -4.16 -12.69
CA VAL A 2 30.98 -2.96 -12.16
C VAL A 2 30.69 -3.22 -10.69
N LEU A 3 31.34 -2.46 -9.80
CA LEU A 3 30.99 -2.46 -8.38
C LEU A 3 29.59 -1.86 -8.23
N HIS A 4 28.64 -2.67 -7.78
CA HIS A 4 27.40 -2.15 -7.20
C HIS A 4 27.78 -1.45 -5.90
N VAL A 5 27.77 -0.12 -5.91
CA VAL A 5 27.74 0.68 -4.70
C VAL A 5 26.32 0.54 -4.15
N ILE A 6 26.12 -0.41 -3.24
CA ILE A 6 24.95 -0.44 -2.38
C ILE A 6 25.03 0.85 -1.56
N SER A 7 24.13 1.79 -1.82
CA SER A 7 24.00 3.01 -1.03
C SER A 7 23.81 2.60 0.44
N GLN A 8 24.59 3.18 1.35
CA GLN A 8 24.47 2.90 2.78
C GLN A 8 23.09 3.28 3.38
N ASP A 9 22.20 3.92 2.60
CA ASP A 9 20.80 4.17 2.99
C ASP A 9 19.91 2.91 2.99
N GLU A 10 20.32 1.81 2.33
CA GLU A 10 19.62 0.53 2.37
C GLU A 10 19.93 -0.30 3.63
N ALA A 11 20.89 0.13 4.45
CA ALA A 11 21.53 -0.75 5.42
C ALA A 11 20.69 -1.11 6.67
N THR A 12 19.52 -0.52 6.90
CA THR A 12 18.53 -1.06 7.86
C THR A 12 17.11 -0.64 7.49
N ALA A 13 16.49 -1.38 6.59
CA ALA A 13 15.05 -1.30 6.42
C ALA A 13 14.37 -1.76 7.73
N ARG A 14 13.37 -1.00 8.19
CA ARG A 14 12.57 -1.31 9.38
C ARG A 14 11.17 -1.71 8.96
N GLN A 15 10.59 -2.62 9.71
CA GLN A 15 9.28 -3.17 9.41
C GLN A 15 8.29 -2.70 10.47
N PHE A 16 7.20 -2.09 10.03
CA PHE A 16 6.16 -1.57 10.91
C PHE A 16 4.82 -2.22 10.62
N VAL A 17 4.05 -2.37 11.69
CA VAL A 17 2.62 -2.66 11.65
C VAL A 17 1.86 -1.58 12.39
N LEU A 18 0.55 -1.52 12.21
CA LEU A 18 -0.31 -0.67 13.05
C LEU A 18 -0.35 -1.22 14.46
N ALA A 19 -0.30 -0.32 15.45
CA ALA A 19 -0.56 -0.65 16.84
C ALA A 19 -2.05 -0.95 17.06
N ASP A 20 -2.33 -1.86 17.99
CA ASP A 20 -3.69 -2.17 18.41
C ASP A 20 -4.43 -0.92 18.90
N GLY A 21 -5.71 -0.81 18.56
CA GLY A 21 -6.56 0.30 19.00
C GLY A 21 -6.35 1.62 18.25
N ALA A 22 -5.63 1.62 17.14
CA ALA A 22 -5.63 2.76 16.22
C ALA A 22 -7.06 3.12 15.80
N ARG A 23 -7.41 4.40 15.84
CA ARG A 23 -8.76 4.85 15.45
C ARG A 23 -9.00 4.54 13.97
N PRO A 24 -10.18 4.04 13.56
CA PRO A 24 -10.44 3.70 12.15
C PRO A 24 -10.14 4.86 11.17
N ALA A 25 -10.48 6.09 11.53
CA ALA A 25 -10.18 7.27 10.72
C ALA A 25 -8.67 7.55 10.57
N ASP A 26 -7.86 7.20 11.58
CA ASP A 26 -6.41 7.32 11.50
C ASP A 26 -5.81 6.19 10.67
N VAL A 27 -6.35 4.97 10.77
CA VAL A 27 -5.90 3.80 9.98
C VAL A 27 -5.93 4.12 8.49
N VAL A 28 -7.02 4.68 7.99
CA VAL A 28 -7.17 5.09 6.58
C VAL A 28 -6.10 6.12 6.19
N ARG A 29 -5.85 7.11 7.05
CA ARG A 29 -4.83 8.15 6.81
C ARG A 29 -3.42 7.56 6.81
N ILE A 30 -3.13 6.64 7.72
CA ILE A 30 -1.82 6.00 7.83
C ILE A 30 -1.51 5.17 6.58
N HIS A 31 -2.47 4.39 6.09
CA HIS A 31 -2.33 3.65 4.82
C HIS A 31 -1.96 4.57 3.66
N ARG A 32 -2.71 5.67 3.51
CA ARG A 32 -2.49 6.65 2.44
C ARG A 32 -1.11 7.29 2.54
N GLU A 33 -0.70 7.76 3.72
CA GLU A 33 0.61 8.37 3.91
C GLU A 33 1.76 7.36 3.75
N ALA A 34 1.57 6.12 4.18
CA ALA A 34 2.55 5.06 3.96
C ALA A 34 2.75 4.78 2.47
N LEU A 35 1.67 4.63 1.70
CA LEU A 35 1.74 4.47 0.25
C LEU A 35 2.43 5.66 -0.42
N GLN A 36 2.12 6.91 -0.01
CA GLN A 36 2.77 8.10 -0.56
C GLN A 36 4.29 8.10 -0.36
N VAL A 37 4.76 7.68 0.82
CA VAL A 37 6.19 7.59 1.14
C VAL A 37 6.88 6.43 0.40
N LEU A 38 6.16 5.33 0.19
CA LEU A 38 6.69 4.14 -0.49
C LEU A 38 6.68 4.26 -2.01
N ARG A 39 5.73 5.02 -2.58
CA ARG A 39 5.45 5.17 -4.01
C ARG A 39 6.71 5.27 -4.88
N PRO A 40 7.71 6.12 -4.59
CA PRO A 40 8.86 6.28 -5.47
C PRO A 40 9.72 5.02 -5.66
N GLY A 41 9.59 4.03 -4.77
CA GLY A 41 10.34 2.79 -4.85
C GLY A 41 9.47 1.54 -4.98
N ILE A 42 8.19 1.67 -5.33
CA ILE A 42 7.37 0.52 -5.70
C ILE A 42 7.52 0.29 -7.21
N ASP A 43 7.87 -0.94 -7.59
CA ASP A 43 8.02 -1.36 -9.00
C ASP A 43 6.75 -2.04 -9.52
N THR A 44 6.07 -2.81 -8.66
CA THR A 44 4.78 -3.44 -8.96
C THR A 44 3.86 -3.31 -7.76
N ALA A 45 2.58 -3.08 -8.03
CA ALA A 45 1.54 -3.12 -7.01
C ALA A 45 0.30 -3.79 -7.57
N HIS A 46 -0.46 -4.44 -6.69
CA HIS A 46 -1.75 -5.02 -7.05
C HIS A 46 -2.73 -4.92 -5.89
N ILE A 47 -4.01 -5.00 -6.24
CA ILE A 47 -5.11 -4.91 -5.31
C ILE A 47 -6.24 -5.86 -5.69
N ASP A 48 -6.95 -6.35 -4.68
CA ASP A 48 -8.21 -7.07 -4.84
C ASP A 48 -9.37 -6.07 -4.67
N ALA A 49 -10.30 -6.01 -5.62
CA ALA A 49 -11.55 -5.27 -5.52
C ALA A 49 -12.60 -6.08 -4.72
N TYR A 50 -12.19 -6.68 -3.62
CA TYR A 50 -13.04 -7.36 -2.64
C TYR A 50 -12.79 -6.80 -1.25
N SER A 51 -13.85 -6.77 -0.45
CA SER A 51 -13.84 -6.36 0.95
C SER A 51 -14.75 -7.30 1.73
N ASP A 52 -14.40 -7.58 2.98
CA ASP A 52 -15.26 -8.26 3.96
C ASP A 52 -16.45 -7.38 4.38
N ASP A 53 -16.30 -6.06 4.26
CA ASP A 53 -17.31 -5.05 4.57
C ASP A 53 -17.86 -4.36 3.30
N ALA A 54 -18.90 -3.53 3.47
CA ALA A 54 -19.37 -2.68 2.39
C ALA A 54 -18.36 -1.57 2.09
N TRP A 55 -18.06 -1.35 0.81
CA TRP A 55 -17.23 -0.22 0.37
C TRP A 55 -17.82 1.13 0.83
N PRO A 56 -17.02 2.00 1.49
CA PRO A 56 -17.47 3.34 1.82
C PRO A 56 -17.85 4.15 0.57
N PRO A 57 -18.91 4.98 0.62
CA PRO A 57 -19.36 5.77 -0.54
C PRO A 57 -18.26 6.60 -1.19
N GLU A 58 -17.33 7.13 -0.39
CA GLU A 58 -16.23 7.97 -0.84
C GLU A 58 -15.18 7.23 -1.69
N VAL A 59 -15.13 5.90 -1.66
CA VAL A 59 -14.18 5.10 -2.47
C VAL A 59 -14.82 4.36 -3.63
N LEU A 60 -16.14 4.47 -3.82
CA LEU A 60 -16.86 3.76 -4.89
C LEU A 60 -16.33 4.08 -6.28
N TYR A 61 -15.94 5.34 -6.53
CA TYR A 61 -15.32 5.72 -7.79
C TYR A 61 -14.00 4.95 -8.05
N SER A 62 -13.16 4.85 -7.02
CA SER A 62 -11.90 4.13 -7.09
C SER A 62 -12.12 2.61 -7.26
N TYR A 63 -13.15 2.06 -6.61
CA TYR A 63 -13.59 0.67 -6.80
C TYR A 63 -14.01 0.39 -8.26
N GLU A 64 -14.89 1.22 -8.83
CA GLU A 64 -15.33 1.09 -10.22
C GLU A 64 -14.16 1.24 -11.20
N ARG A 65 -13.21 2.14 -10.87
CA ARG A 65 -12.00 2.33 -11.66
C ARG A 65 -11.11 1.10 -11.61
N ALA A 66 -10.92 0.46 -10.45
CA ALA A 66 -10.17 -0.79 -10.33
C ALA A 66 -10.73 -1.88 -11.25
N LEU A 67 -12.05 -2.12 -11.20
CA LEU A 67 -12.70 -3.10 -12.09
C LEU A 67 -12.55 -2.74 -13.58
N SER A 68 -12.48 -1.46 -13.89
CA SER A 68 -12.27 -0.98 -15.26
C SER A 68 -10.82 -1.20 -15.72
N LEU A 69 -9.82 -1.03 -14.85
CA LEU A 69 -8.42 -1.38 -15.14
C LEU A 69 -8.29 -2.88 -15.46
N ALA A 70 -8.89 -3.75 -14.66
CA ALA A 70 -8.91 -5.20 -14.93
C ALA A 70 -9.51 -5.53 -16.30
N ARG A 71 -10.58 -4.83 -16.71
CA ARG A 71 -11.17 -4.98 -18.05
C ARG A 71 -10.24 -4.47 -19.15
N GLU A 72 -9.55 -3.35 -18.93
CA GLU A 72 -8.57 -2.83 -19.88
C GLU A 72 -7.38 -3.78 -20.07
N GLU A 73 -6.88 -4.42 -19.00
CA GLU A 73 -5.83 -5.45 -19.08
C GLU A 73 -6.24 -6.64 -19.96
N VAL A 74 -7.51 -7.05 -19.86
CA VAL A 74 -8.07 -8.11 -20.72
C VAL A 74 -8.09 -7.67 -22.18
N VAL A 75 -8.47 -6.42 -22.46
CA VAL A 75 -8.48 -5.86 -23.83
C VAL A 75 -7.07 -5.76 -24.39
N ARG A 76 -6.08 -5.38 -23.55
CA ARG A 76 -4.66 -5.31 -23.90
C ARG A 76 -4.00 -6.69 -24.02
N GLY A 77 -4.66 -7.75 -23.54
CA GLY A 77 -4.13 -9.12 -23.55
C GLY A 77 -3.10 -9.40 -22.44
N THR A 78 -2.94 -8.50 -21.46
CA THR A 78 -2.06 -8.70 -20.30
C THR A 78 -2.75 -9.49 -19.19
N ARG A 79 -4.08 -9.61 -19.23
CA ARG A 79 -4.89 -10.43 -18.32
C ARG A 79 -5.76 -11.42 -19.10
N SER A 80 -5.92 -12.64 -18.56
CA SER A 80 -6.83 -13.63 -19.11
C SER A 80 -8.30 -13.25 -18.92
N ARG A 81 -9.14 -13.48 -19.92
CA ARG A 81 -10.61 -13.35 -19.81
C ARG A 81 -11.23 -14.28 -18.76
N ARG A 82 -10.51 -15.34 -18.37
CA ARG A 82 -10.98 -16.31 -17.36
C ARG A 82 -10.53 -15.95 -15.95
N SER A 83 -9.68 -14.95 -15.78
CA SER A 83 -9.29 -14.46 -14.47
C SER A 83 -10.50 -13.85 -13.77
N ASP A 84 -10.55 -13.97 -12.44
CA ASP A 84 -11.54 -13.26 -11.64
C ASP A 84 -11.41 -11.74 -11.91
N PRO A 85 -12.53 -11.02 -12.16
CA PRO A 85 -12.47 -9.60 -12.52
C PRO A 85 -12.06 -8.68 -11.36
N GLY A 86 -12.19 -9.14 -10.11
CA GLY A 86 -11.88 -8.38 -8.91
C GLY A 86 -10.54 -8.72 -8.26
N MET A 87 -9.96 -9.91 -8.48
CA MET A 87 -8.72 -10.31 -7.80
C MET A 87 -7.46 -9.84 -8.51
N GLY A 88 -6.42 -9.41 -7.81
CA GLY A 88 -5.07 -9.21 -8.36
C GLY A 88 -5.05 -8.28 -9.56
N ILE A 89 -5.63 -7.09 -9.40
CA ILE A 89 -5.66 -6.04 -10.42
C ILE A 89 -4.33 -5.29 -10.34
N ASP A 90 -3.59 -5.20 -11.45
CA ASP A 90 -2.30 -4.53 -11.45
C ASP A 90 -2.49 -3.01 -11.41
N ILE A 91 -1.65 -2.35 -10.63
CA ILE A 91 -1.63 -0.90 -10.47
C ILE A 91 -0.28 -0.36 -10.90
N ASP A 92 -0.28 0.51 -11.91
CA ASP A 92 0.88 1.34 -12.21
C ASP A 92 0.96 2.49 -11.20
N VAL A 93 1.81 2.34 -10.19
CA VAL A 93 2.02 3.37 -9.16
C VAL A 93 2.63 4.67 -9.71
N ARG A 94 3.15 4.69 -10.94
CA ARG A 94 3.68 5.91 -11.57
C ARG A 94 2.57 6.74 -12.21
N ASP A 95 1.45 6.13 -12.55
CA ASP A 95 0.23 6.82 -12.96
C ASP A 95 -0.49 7.37 -11.73
N ASP A 96 -0.74 8.68 -11.67
CA ASP A 96 -1.39 9.32 -10.53
C ASP A 96 -2.83 8.81 -10.30
N GLY A 97 -3.56 8.48 -11.38
CA GLY A 97 -4.92 7.99 -11.30
C GLY A 97 -5.00 6.56 -10.78
N GLN A 98 -4.13 5.67 -11.26
CA GLN A 98 -4.07 4.30 -10.75
C GLN A 98 -3.49 4.25 -9.33
N PHE A 99 -2.52 5.10 -9.02
CA PHE A 99 -2.03 5.22 -7.65
C PHE A 99 -3.12 5.71 -6.68
N ALA A 100 -3.98 6.64 -7.10
CA ALA A 100 -5.12 7.06 -6.30
C ALA A 100 -6.08 5.89 -5.99
N VAL A 101 -6.33 5.01 -6.97
CA VAL A 101 -7.14 3.79 -6.76
C VAL A 101 -6.56 2.91 -5.66
N LEU A 102 -5.25 2.62 -5.71
CA LEU A 102 -4.57 1.86 -4.66
C LEU A 102 -4.66 2.55 -3.30
N SER A 103 -4.39 3.85 -3.25
CA SER A 103 -4.40 4.65 -2.02
C SER A 103 -5.78 4.72 -1.36
N ASP A 104 -6.84 4.76 -2.15
CA ASP A 104 -8.22 4.81 -1.65
C ASP A 104 -8.72 3.46 -1.16
N LEU A 105 -8.39 2.38 -1.86
CA LEU A 105 -8.97 1.06 -1.61
C LEU A 105 -8.14 0.21 -0.64
N ALA A 106 -6.82 0.42 -0.55
CA ALA A 106 -5.94 -0.35 0.32
C ALA A 106 -6.40 -0.50 1.79
N PRO A 107 -7.03 0.51 2.44
CA PRO A 107 -7.52 0.37 3.81
C PRO A 107 -8.73 -0.56 3.97
N TYR A 108 -9.42 -0.90 2.88
CA TYR A 108 -10.71 -1.58 2.89
C TYR A 108 -10.75 -2.87 2.07
N THR A 109 -9.68 -3.18 1.34
CA THR A 109 -9.59 -4.40 0.54
C THR A 109 -9.14 -5.60 1.39
N ILE A 110 -9.59 -6.80 1.04
CA ILE A 110 -9.04 -8.05 1.59
C ILE A 110 -7.55 -8.24 1.27
N HIS A 111 -7.02 -7.56 0.25
CA HIS A 111 -5.62 -7.66 -0.13
C HIS A 111 -5.15 -6.50 -1.02
N ALA A 112 -4.10 -5.81 -0.57
CA ALA A 112 -3.25 -4.97 -1.41
C ALA A 112 -1.77 -5.24 -1.13
N GLU A 113 -0.94 -5.18 -2.18
CA GLU A 113 0.50 -5.43 -2.07
C GLU A 113 1.28 -4.44 -2.93
N GLY A 114 2.43 -3.98 -2.43
CA GLY A 114 3.42 -3.25 -3.19
C GLY A 114 4.80 -3.90 -3.05
N ARG A 115 5.55 -3.99 -4.15
CA ARG A 115 6.87 -4.61 -4.20
C ARG A 115 7.95 -3.67 -4.74
N ARG A 116 9.16 -3.83 -4.22
CA ARG A 116 10.42 -3.23 -4.71
C ARG A 116 11.40 -4.34 -5.04
N ALA A 117 11.92 -4.40 -6.26
CA ALA A 117 12.85 -5.43 -6.72
C ALA A 117 12.37 -6.86 -6.38
N GLY A 118 11.07 -7.12 -6.55
CA GLY A 118 10.44 -8.41 -6.23
C GLY A 118 10.16 -8.67 -4.75
N ARG A 119 10.65 -7.83 -3.82
CA ARG A 119 10.39 -7.94 -2.37
C ARG A 119 9.16 -7.12 -1.98
N ARG A 120 8.32 -7.66 -1.11
CA ARG A 120 7.17 -6.91 -0.55
C ARG A 120 7.68 -5.77 0.32
N VAL A 121 7.12 -4.57 0.13
CA VAL A 121 7.40 -3.38 0.96
C VAL A 121 6.12 -2.74 1.50
N PHE A 122 4.96 -3.16 1.01
CA PHE A 122 3.64 -2.78 1.46
C PHE A 122 2.72 -4.00 1.42
N SER A 123 1.92 -4.19 2.44
CA SER A 123 0.82 -5.15 2.49
C SER A 123 -0.33 -4.51 3.26
N ALA A 124 -1.55 -4.59 2.72
CA ALA A 124 -2.75 -4.24 3.45
C ALA A 124 -3.81 -5.33 3.34
N ASN A 125 -4.62 -5.49 4.39
CA ASN A 125 -5.93 -6.13 4.31
C ASN A 125 -6.92 -5.44 5.27
N ASP A 126 -8.21 -5.76 5.11
CA ASP A 126 -9.35 -5.12 5.75
C ASP A 126 -9.75 -5.72 7.11
N SER A 127 -8.97 -6.65 7.66
CA SER A 127 -9.23 -7.23 8.99
C SER A 127 -9.01 -6.25 10.18
N GLY A 128 -8.91 -4.95 9.91
CA GLY A 128 -8.91 -3.88 10.91
C GLY A 128 -7.54 -3.51 11.52
N THR A 129 -6.51 -4.34 11.34
CA THR A 129 -5.14 -4.09 11.89
C THR A 129 -4.03 -4.27 10.86
N ALA A 130 -4.34 -4.70 9.65
CA ALA A 130 -3.34 -5.27 8.76
C ALA A 130 -2.75 -4.25 7.79
N LEU A 131 -2.00 -3.29 8.31
CA LEU A 131 -0.97 -2.63 7.52
C LEU A 131 0.37 -3.24 7.90
N TRP A 132 1.14 -3.63 6.90
CA TRP A 132 2.55 -3.94 7.04
C TRP A 132 3.35 -3.13 6.03
N ILE A 133 4.44 -2.50 6.49
CA ILE A 133 5.35 -1.74 5.64
C ILE A 133 6.80 -2.03 5.96
N GLU A 134 7.65 -2.00 4.94
CA GLU A 134 9.10 -1.98 5.05
C GLU A 134 9.61 -0.61 4.54
N VAL A 135 10.22 0.17 5.44
CA VAL A 135 10.67 1.54 5.16
C VAL A 135 12.15 1.72 5.46
N THR A 136 12.83 2.54 4.67
CA THR A 136 14.17 3.05 5.04
C THR A 136 14.04 4.12 6.14
N ARG A 137 15.14 4.47 6.81
CA ARG A 137 15.14 5.56 7.82
C ARG A 137 14.62 6.89 7.26
N LYS A 138 14.96 7.21 6.01
CA LYS A 138 14.47 8.42 5.33
C LYS A 138 12.96 8.37 5.12
N GLN A 139 12.45 7.21 4.72
CA GLN A 139 11.01 6.99 4.54
C GLN A 139 10.28 7.02 5.89
N GLU A 140 10.81 6.39 6.93
CA GLU A 140 10.27 6.47 8.29
C GLU A 140 10.16 7.92 8.77
N ALA A 141 11.23 8.71 8.67
CA ALA A 141 11.21 10.11 9.08
C ALA A 141 10.18 10.94 8.29
N ALA A 142 10.04 10.68 6.98
CA ALA A 142 9.04 11.31 6.14
C ALA A 142 7.60 10.92 6.55
N LEU A 143 7.37 9.64 6.84
CA LEU A 143 6.09 9.13 7.29
C LEU A 143 5.70 9.73 8.64
N LEU A 144 6.60 9.69 9.64
CA LEU A 144 6.33 10.25 10.96
C LEU A 144 6.06 11.77 10.91
N SER A 145 6.78 12.50 10.05
CA SER A 145 6.52 13.92 9.82
C SER A 145 5.11 14.17 9.27
N ARG A 146 4.69 13.41 8.25
CA ARG A 146 3.34 13.49 7.66
C ARG A 146 2.25 13.13 8.67
N LEU A 147 2.44 12.07 9.45
CA LEU A 147 1.52 11.68 10.51
C LEU A 147 1.40 12.76 11.60
N GLY A 148 2.52 13.37 12.00
CA GLY A 148 2.54 14.48 12.95
C GLY A 148 1.75 15.69 12.46
N GLN A 149 1.82 16.03 11.17
CA GLN A 149 1.01 17.10 10.56
C GLN A 149 -0.50 16.79 10.60
N LEU A 150 -0.88 15.52 10.63
CA LEU A 150 -2.25 15.06 10.76
C LEU A 150 -2.71 14.91 12.23
N GLY A 151 -1.83 15.21 13.20
CA GLY A 151 -2.09 15.02 14.63
C GLY A 151 -2.11 13.55 15.07
N ILE A 152 -1.54 12.65 14.26
CA ILE A 152 -1.48 11.21 14.54
C ILE A 152 -0.19 10.94 15.31
N ALA A 153 -0.31 10.31 16.48
CA ALA A 153 0.81 10.05 17.36
C ALA A 153 1.77 9.00 16.75
N PRO A 154 3.11 9.13 16.91
CA PRO A 154 4.07 8.16 16.38
C PRO A 154 3.87 6.72 16.88
N GLY A 155 3.32 6.55 18.09
CA GLY A 155 3.06 5.25 18.71
C GLY A 155 2.01 4.39 18.01
N VAL A 156 1.38 4.87 16.93
CA VAL A 156 0.48 4.06 16.09
C VAL A 156 1.23 3.11 15.16
N LEU A 157 2.55 3.27 14.99
CA LEU A 157 3.40 2.38 14.23
C LEU A 157 4.29 1.58 15.17
N THR A 158 4.10 0.26 15.20
CA THR A 158 4.88 -0.67 16.03
C THR A 158 5.98 -1.31 15.20
N ASP A 159 7.23 -1.20 15.65
CA ASP A 159 8.36 -1.87 15.03
C ASP A 159 8.34 -3.38 15.34
N LEU A 160 8.29 -4.21 14.31
CA LEU A 160 8.28 -5.66 14.44
C LEU A 160 9.59 -6.22 15.01
N ALA A 161 10.73 -5.53 14.82
CA ALA A 161 12.00 -5.94 15.41
C ALA A 161 12.06 -5.66 16.92
N SER A 162 11.27 -4.70 17.41
CA SER A 162 11.20 -4.31 18.83
C SER A 162 10.09 -5.03 19.60
N SER A 163 9.33 -5.90 18.93
CA SER A 163 8.18 -6.64 19.50
C SER A 163 8.53 -8.07 19.95
N ARG A 164 9.82 -8.38 20.13
CA ARG A 164 10.33 -9.68 20.59
C ARG A 164 11.04 -9.59 21.94
#